data_AF-A0A4Q3W1D0-F1
#
_entry.id   AF-A0A4Q3W1D0-F1
#
_cell.length_a   1.000
_cell.length_b   1.000
_cell.length_c   1.000
_cell.angle_alpha   90.00
_cell.angle_beta   90.00
_cell.angle_gamma   90.00
#
_symmetry.space_group_name_H-M   'P 1'
#
loop_
_entity.id
_entity.type
_entity.pdbx_description
1 polymer ?
#
loop_
_entity_poly.entity_id
_entity_poly.type
_entity_poly.pdbx_seq_one_letter_code
_entity_poly.pdbx_strand_id
1 'polypeptide(L)'
;MERYEDSYLYRLRHSAAHLMAQAVSELYPDARLTIGPPIENGFYYDIDFQQPLREEDLSKIEAKMKELAKLDQRIECVVAADRADARRIILEDIGGGDAEAVHFKLELLDAIPEGEAISFYEQKRTDREGVAHRFLDLCRGPHVASTKEIKAFKLMTIAGAYWRGDVKNKQLTRLYGTAFETKEELEQHLHNLEEAKKRDHRILGKELGLFMFSPRVGTGLPLWLPKGATLRQTMIDFLQKEQVRRGYEPVVTPLIGSTKLFAKSGHLANYREKMYPLMEVDGGPENGGEEYALKPMNCPFHMEIYASQMRSYRDLPIRYAEFGTVHRYEQSGEVTGILRARGFTQDDAHLFVRPDQLLEEFVSVVDLMQAVLKKLGLTNFRARVGTKDPTSDKYVGHDENWQAAQTAIEQACQKLGLPYEVSPGDAAFYGPKLDLIIK
;
A
#
# COMPACT_ATOMS: atom_id res chain seq x y z
N MET A 1 19.97 -5.30 11.95
CA MET A 1 18.65 -5.96 12.07
C MET A 1 18.64 -7.08 11.07
N GLU A 2 18.30 -8.30 11.49
CA GLU A 2 18.05 -9.43 10.59
C GLU A 2 16.88 -9.07 9.67
N ARG A 3 16.98 -9.35 8.36
CA ARG A 3 15.86 -9.09 7.44
C ARG A 3 14.72 -10.04 7.78
N TYR A 4 13.47 -9.61 7.58
CA TYR A 4 12.31 -10.46 7.87
C TYR A 4 12.39 -11.82 7.17
N GLU A 5 12.86 -11.83 5.92
CA GLU A 5 13.06 -13.03 5.08
C GLU A 5 14.02 -14.06 5.69
N ASP A 6 14.96 -13.61 6.53
CA ASP A 6 15.95 -14.46 7.18
C ASP A 6 15.44 -14.98 8.56
N SER A 7 14.31 -14.46 9.06
CA SER A 7 13.78 -14.77 10.39
C SER A 7 13.17 -16.17 10.51
N TYR A 8 13.13 -16.70 11.74
CA TYR A 8 12.37 -17.92 12.03
C TYR A 8 10.88 -17.75 11.74
N LEU A 9 10.31 -16.59 12.04
CA LEU A 9 8.89 -16.30 11.83
C LEU A 9 8.49 -16.35 10.35
N TYR A 10 9.38 -15.93 9.43
CA TYR A 10 9.18 -16.10 7.99
C TYR A 10 9.09 -17.58 7.61
N ARG A 11 10.05 -18.40 8.04
CA ARG A 11 10.05 -19.86 7.83
C ARG A 11 8.80 -20.53 8.40
N LEU A 12 8.40 -20.13 9.60
CA LEU A 12 7.23 -20.67 10.28
C LEU A 12 5.95 -20.37 9.50
N ARG A 13 5.75 -19.12 9.07
CA ARG A 13 4.56 -18.71 8.31
C ARG A 13 4.52 -19.32 6.92
N HIS A 14 5.67 -19.45 6.27
CA HIS A 14 5.77 -20.14 4.98
C HIS A 14 5.36 -21.62 5.12
N SER A 15 5.84 -22.27 6.18
CA SER A 15 5.49 -23.65 6.48
C SER A 15 4.02 -23.79 6.90
N ALA A 16 3.46 -22.81 7.60
CA ALA A 16 2.03 -22.76 7.91
C ALA A 16 1.16 -22.60 6.64
N ALA A 17 1.63 -21.88 5.62
CA ALA A 17 0.97 -21.81 4.32
C ALA A 17 0.94 -23.19 3.63
N HIS A 18 2.05 -23.92 3.65
CA HIS A 18 2.12 -25.30 3.14
C HIS A 18 1.23 -26.27 3.95
N LEU A 19 1.19 -26.13 5.27
CA LEU A 19 0.30 -26.92 6.12
C LEU A 19 -1.18 -26.66 5.79
N MET A 20 -1.54 -25.39 5.53
CA MET A 20 -2.88 -25.02 5.08
C MET A 20 -3.18 -25.62 3.71
N ALA A 21 -2.24 -25.56 2.76
CA ALA A 21 -2.39 -26.14 1.44
C ALA A 21 -2.58 -27.65 1.49
N GLN A 22 -1.82 -28.36 2.33
CA GLN A 22 -2.01 -29.79 2.58
C GLN A 22 -3.39 -30.09 3.16
N ALA A 23 -3.83 -29.30 4.15
CA ALA A 23 -5.16 -29.46 4.73
C ALA A 23 -6.26 -29.26 3.70
N VAL A 24 -6.11 -28.27 2.81
CA VAL A 24 -7.06 -28.03 1.71
C VAL A 24 -7.04 -29.18 0.70
N SER A 25 -5.88 -29.66 0.26
CA SER A 25 -5.81 -30.76 -0.72
C SER A 25 -6.40 -32.07 -0.18
N GLU A 26 -6.28 -32.33 1.13
CA GLU A 26 -6.89 -33.52 1.74
C GLU A 26 -8.41 -33.39 1.93
N LEU A 27 -8.93 -32.18 2.19
CA LEU A 27 -10.36 -31.93 2.36
C LEU A 27 -11.11 -31.69 1.04
N TYR A 28 -10.43 -31.13 0.05
CA TYR A 28 -10.96 -30.71 -1.24
C TYR A 28 -10.03 -31.21 -2.36
N PRO A 29 -10.12 -32.50 -2.75
CA PRO A 29 -9.22 -33.08 -3.75
C PRO A 29 -9.26 -32.39 -5.13
N ASP A 30 -10.39 -31.75 -5.47
CA ASP A 30 -10.57 -31.01 -6.72
C ASP A 30 -9.97 -29.59 -6.69
N ALA A 31 -9.46 -29.15 -5.54
CA ALA A 31 -8.88 -27.81 -5.39
C ALA A 31 -7.50 -27.74 -6.04
N ARG A 32 -7.27 -26.72 -6.88
CA ARG A 32 -5.99 -26.54 -7.57
C ARG A 32 -5.18 -25.45 -6.88
N LEU A 33 -4.06 -25.86 -6.30
CA LEU A 33 -3.17 -24.98 -5.54
C LEU A 33 -2.31 -24.13 -6.47
N THR A 34 -2.14 -22.85 -6.13
CA THR A 34 -1.36 -21.92 -6.97
C THR A 34 -0.12 -21.37 -6.24
N ILE A 35 -0.21 -20.22 -5.58
CA ILE A 35 0.87 -19.56 -4.84
C ILE A 35 0.47 -19.31 -3.39
N GLY A 36 1.42 -19.46 -2.46
CA GLY A 36 1.17 -19.23 -1.04
C GLY A 36 2.34 -18.64 -0.27
N PRO A 37 2.66 -17.35 -0.47
CA PRO A 37 3.80 -16.74 0.19
C PRO A 37 3.50 -16.37 1.66
N PRO A 38 4.53 -16.37 2.52
CA PRO A 38 4.47 -15.67 3.79
C PRO A 38 4.40 -14.15 3.57
N ILE A 39 3.76 -13.45 4.49
CA ILE A 39 3.68 -11.99 4.54
C ILE A 39 4.01 -11.49 5.96
N GLU A 40 4.31 -10.21 6.12
CA GLU A 40 4.79 -9.62 7.38
C GLU A 40 3.89 -9.91 8.59
N ASN A 41 2.58 -10.11 8.40
CA ASN A 41 1.63 -10.40 9.48
C ASN A 41 0.96 -11.77 9.37
N GLY A 42 1.47 -12.67 8.52
CA GLY A 42 0.87 -13.99 8.33
C GLY A 42 1.30 -14.67 7.04
N PHE A 43 0.34 -15.25 6.34
CA PHE A 43 0.52 -15.89 5.04
C PHE A 43 -0.82 -15.88 4.30
N TYR A 44 -0.77 -16.15 3.01
CA TYR A 44 -1.98 -16.51 2.26
C TYR A 44 -1.70 -17.65 1.31
N TYR A 45 -2.75 -18.23 0.74
CA TYR A 45 -2.64 -19.16 -0.38
C TYR A 45 -3.80 -18.93 -1.35
N ASP A 46 -3.47 -18.78 -2.63
CA ASP A 46 -4.41 -18.64 -3.73
C ASP A 46 -4.78 -20.02 -4.28
N ILE A 47 -6.07 -20.32 -4.31
CA ILE A 47 -6.58 -21.65 -4.63
C ILE A 47 -7.76 -21.51 -5.58
N ASP A 48 -7.75 -22.32 -6.63
CA ASP A 48 -8.89 -22.48 -7.53
C ASP A 48 -9.80 -23.59 -6.98
N PHE A 49 -10.94 -23.19 -6.42
CA PHE A 49 -11.97 -24.11 -5.98
C PHE A 49 -13.08 -24.19 -7.02
N GLN A 50 -13.53 -25.41 -7.36
CA GLN A 50 -14.72 -25.57 -8.20
C GLN A 50 -16.00 -25.05 -7.52
N GLN A 51 -16.07 -25.16 -6.20
CA GLN A 51 -17.16 -24.62 -5.40
C GLN A 51 -16.64 -23.51 -4.47
N PRO A 52 -17.33 -22.36 -4.36
CA PRO A 52 -16.89 -21.28 -3.48
C PRO A 52 -16.81 -21.73 -2.03
N LEU A 53 -15.67 -21.47 -1.40
CA LEU A 53 -15.45 -21.73 0.02
C LEU A 53 -16.28 -20.75 0.88
N ARG A 54 -16.84 -21.22 1.99
CA ARG A 54 -17.59 -20.38 2.95
C ARG A 54 -16.77 -20.14 4.22
N GLU A 55 -17.13 -19.11 4.99
CA GLU A 55 -16.46 -18.82 6.27
C GLU A 55 -16.52 -20.00 7.25
N GLU A 56 -17.60 -20.77 7.22
CA GLU A 56 -17.79 -21.98 8.03
C GLU A 56 -16.72 -23.04 7.74
N ASP A 57 -16.20 -23.10 6.50
CA ASP A 57 -15.18 -24.07 6.11
C ASP A 57 -13.80 -23.74 6.68
N LEU A 58 -13.54 -22.48 7.05
CA LEU A 58 -12.29 -22.11 7.73
C LEU A 58 -12.09 -22.91 9.01
N SER A 59 -13.18 -23.18 9.75
CA SER A 59 -13.11 -23.99 10.98
C SER A 59 -12.70 -25.44 10.71
N LYS A 60 -13.15 -26.01 9.58
CA LYS A 60 -12.82 -27.37 9.14
C LYS A 60 -11.36 -27.47 8.68
N ILE A 61 -10.92 -26.52 7.86
CA ILE A 61 -9.53 -26.45 7.40
C ILE A 61 -8.59 -26.26 8.59
N GLU A 62 -8.91 -25.35 9.52
CA GLU A 62 -8.08 -25.12 10.72
C GLU A 62 -8.02 -26.37 11.62
N ALA A 63 -9.11 -27.13 11.74
CA ALA A 63 -9.12 -28.41 12.47
C ALA A 63 -8.19 -29.44 11.80
N LYS A 64 -8.28 -29.58 10.47
CA LYS A 64 -7.41 -30.48 9.70
C LYS A 64 -5.93 -30.08 9.77
N MET A 65 -5.62 -28.78 9.71
CA MET A 65 -4.27 -28.28 9.94
C MET A 65 -3.73 -28.68 11.32
N LYS A 66 -4.57 -28.62 12.37
CA LYS A 66 -4.15 -29.03 13.73
C LYS A 66 -3.87 -30.52 13.82
N GLU A 67 -4.61 -31.35 13.09
CA GLU A 67 -4.34 -32.79 12.98
C GLU A 67 -3.00 -33.03 12.29
N LEU A 68 -2.77 -32.41 11.13
CA LEU A 68 -1.55 -32.55 10.33
C LEU A 68 -0.29 -32.00 11.03
N ALA A 69 -0.43 -30.94 11.84
CA ALA A 69 0.66 -30.42 12.67
C ALA A 69 1.06 -31.41 13.77
N LYS A 70 0.10 -32.10 14.38
CA LYS A 70 0.36 -33.12 15.41
C LYS A 70 1.03 -34.38 14.84
N LEU A 71 0.88 -34.61 13.54
CA LEU A 71 1.60 -35.68 12.88
C LEU A 71 3.11 -35.46 12.91
N ASP A 72 3.66 -34.26 13.08
CA ASP A 72 5.13 -34.07 13.14
C ASP A 72 5.80 -34.63 11.88
N GLN A 73 5.30 -34.19 10.72
CA GLN A 73 5.83 -34.55 9.41
C GLN A 73 7.13 -33.79 9.19
N ARG A 74 8.21 -34.49 8.83
CA ARG A 74 9.47 -33.84 8.46
C ARG A 74 9.27 -33.11 7.13
N ILE A 75 9.77 -31.88 7.06
CA ILE A 75 9.74 -31.07 5.85
C ILE A 75 11.10 -31.20 5.16
N GLU A 76 11.13 -31.83 3.99
CA GLU A 76 12.37 -32.12 3.25
C GLU A 76 12.41 -31.35 1.92
N CYS A 77 13.55 -30.72 1.62
CA CYS A 77 13.76 -30.06 0.35
C CYS A 77 14.26 -31.07 -0.70
N VAL A 78 13.57 -31.14 -1.84
CA VAL A 78 13.91 -31.95 -2.99
C VAL A 78 14.27 -31.01 -4.14
N VAL A 79 15.50 -31.10 -4.64
CA VAL A 79 15.95 -30.28 -5.77
C VAL A 79 15.84 -31.12 -7.04
N ALA A 80 15.12 -30.60 -8.05
CA ALA A 80 15.01 -31.27 -9.34
C ALA A 80 16.34 -31.22 -10.09
N ALA A 81 16.64 -32.27 -10.84
CA ALA A 81 17.88 -32.34 -11.63
C ALA A 81 17.91 -31.27 -12.73
N ASP A 82 16.77 -31.07 -13.38
CA ASP A 82 16.55 -30.07 -14.43
C ASP A 82 15.05 -29.72 -14.54
N ARG A 83 14.71 -28.88 -15.52
CA ARG A 83 13.31 -28.46 -15.75
C ARG A 83 12.42 -29.60 -16.22
N ALA A 84 12.96 -30.60 -16.92
CA ALA A 84 12.19 -31.75 -17.38
C ALA A 84 11.83 -32.66 -16.20
N ASP A 85 12.77 -32.90 -15.28
CA ASP A 85 12.53 -33.61 -14.03
C ASP A 85 11.54 -32.84 -13.13
N ALA A 86 11.69 -31.51 -13.01
CA ALA A 86 10.70 -30.69 -12.29
C ALA A 86 9.29 -30.80 -12.87
N ARG A 87 9.16 -30.78 -14.22
CA ARG A 87 7.86 -30.97 -14.89
C ARG A 87 7.30 -32.37 -14.62
N ARG A 88 8.14 -33.41 -14.62
CA ARG A 88 7.75 -34.78 -14.27
C ARG A 88 7.24 -34.85 -12.84
N ILE A 89 7.97 -34.30 -11.87
CA ILE A 89 7.55 -34.23 -10.45
C ILE A 89 6.19 -33.54 -10.32
N ILE A 90 5.98 -32.41 -10.99
CA ILE A 90 4.70 -31.69 -10.94
C ILE A 90 3.56 -32.55 -11.50
N LEU A 91 3.75 -33.18 -12.66
CA LEU A 91 2.71 -33.97 -13.31
C LEU A 91 2.40 -35.26 -12.55
N GLU A 92 3.42 -36.02 -12.19
CA GLU A 92 3.27 -37.36 -11.61
C GLU A 92 3.06 -37.31 -10.10
N ASP A 93 3.96 -36.62 -9.37
CA ASP A 93 4.02 -36.69 -7.90
C ASP A 93 3.06 -35.71 -7.21
N ILE A 94 2.63 -34.65 -7.90
CA ILE A 94 1.66 -33.65 -7.40
C ILE A 94 0.30 -33.85 -8.09
N GLY A 95 0.29 -33.94 -9.43
CA GLY A 95 -0.95 -34.00 -10.22
C GLY A 95 -1.54 -35.40 -10.43
N GLY A 96 -0.84 -36.47 -10.03
CA GLY A 96 -1.31 -37.84 -10.27
C GLY A 96 -1.49 -38.18 -11.76
N GLY A 97 -0.79 -37.48 -12.64
CA GLY A 97 -0.91 -37.57 -14.10
C GLY A 97 -1.90 -36.59 -14.73
N ASP A 98 -2.67 -35.82 -13.95
CA ASP A 98 -3.59 -34.81 -14.47
C ASP A 98 -2.91 -33.45 -14.61
N ALA A 99 -2.55 -33.09 -15.84
CA ALA A 99 -1.93 -31.80 -16.15
C ALA A 99 -2.83 -30.60 -15.84
N GLU A 100 -4.15 -30.77 -15.90
CA GLU A 100 -5.10 -29.70 -15.65
C GLU A 100 -5.20 -29.40 -14.14
N ALA A 101 -5.05 -30.42 -13.29
CA ALA A 101 -5.01 -30.26 -11.83
C ALA A 101 -3.80 -29.43 -11.35
N VAL A 102 -2.69 -29.47 -12.08
CA VAL A 102 -1.42 -28.80 -11.73
C VAL A 102 -1.00 -27.70 -12.73
N HIS A 103 -1.91 -27.25 -13.60
CA HIS A 103 -1.62 -26.26 -14.64
C HIS A 103 -0.95 -24.99 -14.09
N PHE A 104 -1.42 -24.47 -12.94
CA PHE A 104 -0.80 -23.31 -12.30
C PHE A 104 0.66 -23.54 -11.89
N LYS A 105 1.00 -24.76 -11.41
CA LYS A 105 2.37 -25.11 -11.04
C LYS A 105 3.27 -25.25 -12.28
N LEU A 106 2.72 -25.76 -13.39
CA LEU A 106 3.44 -25.81 -14.66
C LEU A 106 3.74 -24.41 -15.20
N GLU A 107 2.80 -23.47 -15.13
CA GLU A 107 3.06 -22.09 -15.52
C GLU A 107 4.11 -21.41 -14.62
N LEU A 108 4.10 -21.70 -13.33
CA LEU A 108 5.11 -21.19 -12.40
C LEU A 108 6.49 -21.74 -12.74
N LEU A 109 6.60 -23.03 -13.06
CA LEU A 109 7.84 -23.66 -13.50
C LEU A 109 8.38 -22.98 -14.77
N ASP A 110 7.52 -22.72 -15.75
CA ASP A 110 7.92 -22.08 -17.01
C ASP A 110 8.43 -20.64 -16.79
N ALA A 111 7.94 -19.95 -15.76
CA ALA A 111 8.34 -18.60 -15.38
C ALA A 111 9.66 -18.52 -14.58
N ILE A 112 10.19 -19.64 -14.09
CA ILE A 112 11.51 -19.65 -13.43
C ILE A 112 12.59 -19.36 -14.50
N PRO A 113 13.55 -18.46 -14.26
CA PRO A 113 14.65 -18.23 -15.21
C PRO A 113 15.54 -19.47 -15.43
N GLU A 114 16.19 -19.55 -16.59
CA GLU A 114 17.17 -20.61 -16.85
C GLU A 114 18.39 -20.50 -15.91
N GLY A 115 18.89 -21.64 -15.45
CA GLY A 115 20.04 -21.71 -14.52
C GLY A 115 19.70 -21.56 -13.04
N GLU A 116 18.45 -21.22 -12.69
CA GLU A 116 18.01 -21.22 -11.29
C GLU A 116 17.63 -22.62 -10.79
N ALA A 117 17.98 -22.91 -9.54
CA ALA A 117 17.61 -24.17 -8.91
C ALA A 117 16.09 -24.27 -8.73
N ILE A 118 15.52 -25.41 -9.12
CA ILE A 118 14.10 -25.71 -8.97
C ILE A 118 13.96 -26.67 -7.79
N SER A 119 13.32 -26.21 -6.72
CA SER A 119 13.14 -26.97 -5.50
C SER A 119 11.67 -27.22 -5.19
N PHE A 120 11.44 -28.33 -4.49
CA PHE A 120 10.17 -28.77 -3.95
C PHE A 120 10.33 -29.01 -2.45
N TYR A 121 9.23 -28.88 -1.72
CA TYR A 121 9.21 -29.23 -0.30
C TYR A 121 8.17 -30.33 -0.04
N GLU A 122 8.65 -31.45 0.49
CA GLU A 122 7.85 -32.63 0.80
C GLU A 122 7.56 -32.70 2.30
N GLN A 123 6.29 -32.89 2.65
CA GLN A 123 5.83 -33.24 3.99
C GLN A 123 5.18 -34.62 3.90
N LYS A 124 5.71 -35.61 4.62
CA LYS A 124 5.12 -36.95 4.62
C LYS A 124 5.18 -37.62 5.98
N ARG A 125 4.13 -38.37 6.33
CA ARG A 125 4.11 -39.31 7.44
C ARG A 125 2.90 -40.24 7.34
N THR A 126 3.04 -41.46 7.84
CA THR A 126 1.90 -42.36 8.08
C THR A 126 1.41 -42.16 9.51
N ASP A 127 0.10 -41.97 9.69
CA ASP A 127 -0.51 -41.85 11.02
C ASP A 127 -0.55 -43.21 11.74
N ARG A 128 -1.16 -43.25 12.95
CA ARG A 128 -1.21 -44.48 13.76
C ARG A 128 -2.22 -45.49 13.21
N GLU A 129 -3.17 -44.99 12.43
CA GLU A 129 -4.26 -45.70 11.78
C GLU A 129 -3.81 -46.32 10.45
N GLY A 130 -2.59 -46.00 9.98
CA GLY A 130 -2.00 -46.53 8.76
C GLY A 130 -2.27 -45.69 7.51
N VAL A 131 -2.84 -44.48 7.66
CA VAL A 131 -3.12 -43.55 6.56
C VAL A 131 -1.85 -42.77 6.23
N ALA A 132 -1.44 -42.82 4.96
CA ALA A 132 -0.30 -42.05 4.47
C ALA A 132 -0.72 -40.61 4.16
N HIS A 133 -0.14 -39.65 4.86
CA HIS A 133 -0.22 -38.23 4.54
C HIS A 133 1.03 -37.84 3.77
N ARG A 134 0.83 -37.22 2.61
CA ARG A 134 1.92 -36.72 1.76
C ARG A 134 1.47 -35.44 1.08
N PHE A 135 2.34 -34.44 1.11
CA PHE A 135 2.19 -33.20 0.38
C PHE A 135 3.52 -32.80 -0.22
N LEU A 136 3.51 -32.41 -1.49
CA LEU A 136 4.68 -31.96 -2.23
C LEU A 136 4.31 -30.67 -2.96
N ASP A 137 5.14 -29.64 -2.84
CA ASP A 137 4.87 -28.35 -3.46
C ASP A 137 6.11 -27.70 -4.07
N LEU A 138 5.93 -27.06 -5.23
CA LEU A 138 6.96 -26.27 -5.92
C LEU A 138 7.22 -24.99 -5.13
N CYS A 139 8.38 -24.90 -4.49
CA CYS A 139 8.66 -23.82 -3.56
C CYS A 139 10.17 -23.64 -3.35
N ARG A 140 10.61 -22.39 -3.18
CA ARG A 140 12.01 -22.02 -2.93
C ARG A 140 12.41 -22.09 -1.44
N GLY A 141 11.42 -22.17 -0.54
CA GLY A 141 11.64 -22.09 0.89
C GLY A 141 12.15 -20.71 1.35
N PRO A 142 12.79 -20.61 2.52
CA PRO A 142 13.03 -21.70 3.48
C PRO A 142 11.77 -22.12 4.27
N HIS A 143 11.84 -23.28 4.93
CA HIS A 143 10.82 -23.86 5.80
C HIS A 143 11.39 -24.25 7.18
N VAL A 144 10.51 -24.51 8.16
CA VAL A 144 10.87 -25.15 9.44
C VAL A 144 11.16 -26.64 9.21
N ALA A 145 11.75 -27.32 10.19
CA ALA A 145 12.17 -28.72 10.02
C ALA A 145 11.00 -29.71 10.10
N SER A 146 9.96 -29.39 10.89
CA SER A 146 8.79 -30.26 11.06
C SER A 146 7.47 -29.48 11.20
N THR A 147 6.37 -30.09 10.75
CA THR A 147 5.01 -29.55 10.97
C THR A 147 4.64 -29.41 12.44
N LYS A 148 5.33 -30.10 13.35
CA LYS A 148 5.14 -29.98 14.81
C LYS A 148 5.54 -28.62 15.37
N GLU A 149 6.39 -27.88 14.66
CA GLU A 149 6.78 -26.51 15.03
C GLU A 149 5.61 -25.53 14.80
N ILE A 150 4.66 -25.86 13.94
CA ILE A 150 3.50 -25.04 13.57
C ILE A 150 2.37 -25.23 14.58
N LYS A 151 2.51 -24.64 15.77
CA LYS A 151 1.57 -24.86 16.90
C LYS A 151 0.51 -23.77 17.05
N ALA A 152 0.91 -22.51 16.87
CA ALA A 152 0.03 -21.36 17.08
C ALA A 152 -0.27 -20.69 15.74
N PHE A 153 -1.42 -21.02 15.16
CA PHE A 153 -1.91 -20.43 13.92
C PHE A 153 -3.42 -20.17 13.97
N LYS A 154 -3.88 -19.27 13.11
CA LYS A 154 -5.29 -18.91 12.95
C LYS A 154 -5.59 -18.61 11.48
N LEU A 155 -6.67 -19.17 10.93
CA LEU A 155 -7.22 -18.72 9.65
C LEU A 155 -8.05 -17.45 9.85
N MET A 156 -7.86 -16.47 8.98
CA MET A 156 -8.32 -15.10 9.17
C MET A 156 -9.54 -14.77 8.29
N THR A 157 -9.34 -14.66 6.98
CA THR A 157 -10.36 -14.20 6.04
C THR A 157 -10.24 -14.90 4.70
N ILE A 158 -11.34 -14.89 3.95
CA ILE A 158 -11.42 -15.33 2.55
C ILE A 158 -11.52 -14.08 1.68
N ALA A 159 -10.72 -13.98 0.63
CA ALA A 159 -10.78 -12.89 -0.34
C ALA A 159 -10.75 -13.42 -1.77
N GLY A 160 -11.20 -12.60 -2.73
CA GLY A 160 -10.98 -12.86 -4.15
C GLY A 160 -9.60 -12.38 -4.58
N ALA A 161 -8.92 -13.18 -5.39
CA ALA A 161 -7.69 -12.79 -6.09
C ALA A 161 -7.83 -13.11 -7.58
N TYR A 162 -6.93 -12.60 -8.40
CA TYR A 162 -6.84 -12.95 -9.82
C TYR A 162 -5.46 -13.52 -10.10
N TRP A 163 -5.41 -14.53 -10.96
CA TRP A 163 -4.14 -15.15 -11.33
C TRP A 163 -3.16 -14.11 -11.92
N ARG A 164 -1.94 -14.08 -11.38
CA ARG A 164 -0.90 -13.07 -11.66
C ARG A 164 -1.33 -11.60 -11.44
N GLY A 165 -2.41 -11.36 -10.70
CA GLY A 165 -2.91 -10.02 -10.40
C GLY A 165 -3.64 -9.33 -11.58
N ASP A 166 -3.89 -10.03 -12.69
CA ASP A 166 -4.62 -9.47 -13.84
C ASP A 166 -6.11 -9.84 -13.75
N VAL A 167 -6.97 -8.83 -13.69
CA VAL A 167 -8.44 -8.97 -13.63
C VAL A 167 -9.05 -9.73 -14.82
N LYS A 168 -8.32 -9.86 -15.93
CA LYS A 168 -8.75 -10.65 -17.10
C LYS A 168 -8.52 -12.15 -16.91
N ASN A 169 -7.67 -12.54 -15.97
CA ASN A 169 -7.36 -13.94 -15.71
C ASN A 169 -8.39 -14.58 -14.78
N LYS A 170 -8.24 -15.90 -14.58
CA LYS A 170 -9.11 -16.67 -13.69
C LYS A 170 -9.12 -16.07 -12.27
N GLN A 171 -10.32 -15.90 -11.73
CA GLN A 171 -10.53 -15.53 -10.34
C GLN A 171 -10.21 -16.71 -9.43
N LEU A 172 -9.44 -16.46 -8.38
CA LEU A 172 -9.00 -17.42 -7.38
C LEU A 172 -9.57 -17.04 -6.02
N THR A 173 -9.61 -18.01 -5.11
CA THR A 173 -9.92 -17.79 -3.70
C THR A 173 -8.63 -17.68 -2.91
N ARG A 174 -8.40 -16.53 -2.28
CA ARG A 174 -7.28 -16.29 -1.38
C ARG A 174 -7.68 -16.57 0.06
N LEU A 175 -7.01 -17.55 0.68
CA LEU A 175 -7.15 -17.85 2.10
C LEU A 175 -6.04 -17.15 2.89
N TYR A 176 -6.40 -16.27 3.82
CA TYR A 176 -5.44 -15.64 4.74
C TYR A 176 -5.34 -16.42 6.05
N GLY A 177 -4.11 -16.54 6.55
CA GLY A 177 -3.81 -17.07 7.87
C GLY A 177 -2.67 -16.33 8.54
N THR A 178 -2.48 -16.57 9.83
CA THR A 178 -1.31 -16.09 10.57
C THR A 178 -0.76 -17.19 11.47
N ALA A 179 0.54 -17.12 11.77
CA ALA A 179 1.23 -18.06 12.63
C ALA A 179 2.33 -17.37 13.43
N PHE A 180 2.53 -17.84 14.67
CA PHE A 180 3.49 -17.35 15.66
C PHE A 180 4.17 -18.51 16.37
N GLU A 181 5.32 -18.24 17.00
CA GLU A 181 6.09 -19.28 17.70
C GLU A 181 5.32 -19.80 18.92
N THR A 182 4.67 -18.89 19.63
CA THR A 182 3.93 -19.17 20.86
C THR A 182 2.44 -18.84 20.74
N LYS A 183 1.65 -19.47 21.61
CA LYS A 183 0.20 -19.23 21.68
C LYS A 183 -0.08 -17.82 22.21
N GLU A 184 0.74 -17.36 23.14
CA GLU A 184 0.66 -16.04 23.77
C GLU A 184 0.87 -14.93 22.73
N GLU A 185 1.85 -15.07 21.82
CA GLU A 185 2.06 -14.13 20.72
C GLU A 185 0.89 -14.10 19.74
N LEU A 186 0.32 -15.26 19.41
CA LEU A 186 -0.87 -15.33 18.56
C LEU A 186 -2.06 -14.63 19.22
N GLU A 187 -2.32 -14.92 20.50
CA GLU A 187 -3.40 -14.28 21.26
C GLU A 187 -3.21 -12.77 21.36
N GLN A 188 -1.98 -12.31 21.62
CA GLN A 188 -1.65 -10.89 21.63
C GLN A 188 -1.85 -10.25 20.26
N HIS A 189 -1.45 -10.92 19.17
CA HIS A 189 -1.66 -10.42 17.81
C HIS A 189 -3.15 -10.30 17.47
N LEU A 190 -3.94 -11.33 17.78
CA LEU A 190 -5.40 -11.30 17.57
C LEU A 190 -6.07 -10.23 18.43
N HIS A 191 -5.64 -10.06 19.68
CA HIS A 191 -6.11 -8.98 20.55
C HIS A 191 -5.79 -7.61 19.97
N ASN A 192 -4.56 -7.40 19.47
CA ASN A 192 -4.15 -6.14 18.85
C ASN A 192 -4.97 -5.83 17.59
N LEU A 193 -5.26 -6.84 16.75
CA LEU A 193 -6.13 -6.68 15.59
C LEU A 193 -7.55 -6.29 15.98
N GLU A 194 -8.08 -6.86 17.06
CA GLU A 194 -9.41 -6.51 17.56
C GLU A 194 -9.45 -5.09 18.15
N GLU A 195 -8.43 -4.71 18.92
CA GLU A 195 -8.28 -3.33 19.40
C GLU A 195 -8.10 -2.32 18.25
N ALA A 196 -7.38 -2.70 17.20
CA ALA A 196 -7.24 -1.87 16.00
C ALA A 196 -8.58 -1.69 15.27
N LYS A 197 -9.37 -2.76 15.12
CA LYS A 197 -10.72 -2.70 14.54
C LYS A 197 -11.63 -1.75 15.32
N LYS A 198 -11.62 -1.82 16.65
CA LYS A 198 -12.41 -0.90 17.50
C LYS A 198 -12.01 0.57 17.33
N ARG A 199 -10.76 0.82 16.91
CA ARG A 199 -10.21 2.17 16.70
C ARG A 199 -10.27 2.61 15.24
N ASP A 200 -10.90 1.83 14.37
CA ASP A 200 -11.10 2.19 12.98
C ASP A 200 -11.94 3.46 12.88
N HIS A 201 -11.39 4.49 12.23
CA HIS A 201 -12.04 5.79 12.12
C HIS A 201 -13.38 5.71 11.39
N ARG A 202 -13.64 4.68 10.58
CA ARG A 202 -14.93 4.46 9.90
C ARG A 202 -16.00 4.02 10.87
N ILE A 203 -15.63 3.19 11.86
CA ILE A 203 -16.53 2.75 12.93
C ILE A 203 -16.77 3.93 13.88
N LEU A 204 -15.70 4.50 14.42
CA LEU A 204 -15.77 5.63 15.34
C LEU A 204 -16.45 6.86 14.71
N GLY A 205 -16.14 7.16 13.46
CA GLY A 205 -16.73 8.28 12.73
C GLY A 205 -18.25 8.18 12.59
N LYS A 206 -18.76 6.95 12.42
CA LYS A 206 -20.20 6.66 12.41
C LYS A 206 -20.81 6.75 13.81
N GLU A 207 -20.21 6.06 14.78
CA GLU A 207 -20.71 5.99 16.17
C GLU A 207 -20.74 7.36 16.85
N LEU A 208 -19.71 8.17 16.64
CA LEU A 208 -19.60 9.51 17.21
C LEU A 208 -20.38 10.56 16.42
N GLY A 209 -20.87 10.22 15.21
CA GLY A 209 -21.58 11.14 14.32
C GLY A 209 -20.67 12.24 13.76
N LEU A 210 -19.45 11.89 13.33
CA LEU A 210 -18.46 12.81 12.77
C LEU A 210 -18.62 12.98 11.26
N PHE A 211 -18.81 11.89 10.53
CA PHE A 211 -19.03 11.91 9.09
C PHE A 211 -19.88 10.72 8.66
N MET A 212 -20.46 10.81 7.46
CA MET A 212 -21.17 9.72 6.83
C MET A 212 -20.81 9.63 5.34
N PHE A 213 -21.10 8.47 4.75
CA PHE A 213 -21.05 8.28 3.31
C PHE A 213 -22.45 8.00 2.79
N SER A 214 -22.78 8.56 1.63
CA SER A 214 -24.05 8.33 0.95
C SER A 214 -23.77 7.76 -0.44
N PRO A 215 -24.30 6.58 -0.78
CA PRO A 215 -24.19 6.03 -2.13
C PRO A 215 -24.72 6.99 -3.21
N ARG A 216 -25.68 7.85 -2.86
CA ARG A 216 -26.22 8.89 -3.76
C ARG A 216 -25.25 10.05 -4.00
N VAL A 217 -24.33 10.31 -3.07
CA VAL A 217 -23.30 11.35 -3.22
C VAL A 217 -22.08 10.81 -3.96
N GLY A 218 -21.75 9.53 -3.72
CA GLY A 218 -20.68 8.82 -4.43
C GLY A 218 -19.53 8.38 -3.51
N THR A 219 -18.81 7.36 -3.95
CA THR A 219 -17.70 6.76 -3.20
C THR A 219 -16.52 7.73 -3.08
N GLY A 220 -15.95 7.83 -1.88
CA GLY A 220 -14.77 8.67 -1.61
C GLY A 220 -15.08 10.15 -1.40
N LEU A 221 -16.36 10.50 -1.23
CA LEU A 221 -16.83 11.85 -0.96
C LEU A 221 -17.53 11.87 0.42
N PRO A 222 -16.78 12.08 1.52
CA PRO A 222 -17.35 12.08 2.87
C PRO A 222 -18.25 13.30 3.09
N LEU A 223 -19.40 13.08 3.72
CA LEU A 223 -20.26 14.14 4.25
C LEU A 223 -19.89 14.38 5.71
N TRP A 224 -19.32 15.54 6.00
CA TRP A 224 -18.99 15.94 7.37
C TRP A 224 -20.27 16.31 8.13
N LEU A 225 -20.56 15.58 9.20
CA LEU A 225 -21.67 15.86 10.11
C LEU A 225 -21.28 16.99 11.08
N PRO A 226 -22.23 17.65 11.78
CA PRO A 226 -21.94 18.83 12.59
C PRO A 226 -20.75 18.67 13.55
N LYS A 227 -20.65 17.54 14.26
CA LYS A 227 -19.52 17.29 15.19
C LYS A 227 -18.17 17.17 14.45
N GLY A 228 -18.14 16.46 13.33
CA GLY A 228 -16.92 16.33 12.53
C GLY A 228 -16.53 17.63 11.83
N ALA A 229 -17.52 18.41 11.38
CA ALA A 229 -17.29 19.75 10.83
C ALA A 229 -16.68 20.68 11.88
N THR A 230 -17.18 20.68 13.13
CA THR A 230 -16.58 21.43 14.24
C THR A 230 -15.16 20.99 14.54
N LEU A 231 -14.89 19.68 14.59
CA LEU A 231 -13.54 19.15 14.79
C LEU A 231 -12.60 19.64 13.68
N ARG A 232 -13.03 19.52 12.42
CA ARG A 232 -12.28 19.98 11.25
C ARG A 232 -12.00 21.49 11.33
N GLN A 233 -13.01 22.31 11.66
CA GLN A 233 -12.83 23.76 11.78
C GLN A 233 -11.85 24.12 12.90
N THR A 234 -11.89 23.41 14.02
CA THR A 234 -10.96 23.61 15.13
C THR A 234 -9.51 23.38 14.70
N MET A 235 -9.26 22.37 13.87
CA MET A 235 -7.93 22.09 13.31
C MET A 235 -7.49 23.16 12.31
N ILE A 236 -8.40 23.60 11.42
CA ILE A 236 -8.15 24.69 10.47
C ILE A 236 -7.80 25.98 11.20
N ASP A 237 -8.59 26.38 12.19
CA ASP A 237 -8.38 27.61 12.97
C ASP A 237 -7.03 27.60 13.70
N PHE A 238 -6.65 26.45 14.26
CA PHE A 238 -5.34 26.28 14.91
C PHE A 238 -4.21 26.49 13.91
N LEU A 239 -4.23 25.75 12.80
CA LEU A 239 -3.14 25.80 11.82
C LEU A 239 -3.06 27.15 11.12
N GLN A 240 -4.20 27.77 10.79
CA GLN A 240 -4.23 29.10 10.19
C GLN A 240 -3.58 30.14 11.11
N LYS A 241 -3.84 30.08 12.43
CA LYS A 241 -3.21 30.98 13.41
C LYS A 241 -1.69 30.78 13.46
N GLU A 242 -1.22 29.54 13.42
CA GLU A 242 0.21 29.23 13.40
C GLU A 242 0.89 29.67 12.09
N GLN A 243 0.23 29.46 10.95
CA GLN A 243 0.68 29.92 9.64
C GLN A 243 0.80 31.45 9.58
N VAL A 244 -0.24 32.19 10.00
CA VAL A 244 -0.21 33.67 10.02
C VAL A 244 0.89 34.20 10.94
N ARG A 245 1.10 33.60 12.11
CA ARG A 245 2.21 33.97 13.02
C ARG A 245 3.59 33.80 12.39
N ARG A 246 3.72 32.86 11.44
CA ARG A 246 4.95 32.56 10.70
C ARG A 246 5.04 33.32 9.37
N GLY A 247 4.14 34.28 9.13
CA GLY A 247 4.15 35.12 7.93
C GLY A 247 3.65 34.41 6.66
N TYR A 248 2.74 33.45 6.81
CA TYR A 248 1.96 32.93 5.68
C TYR A 248 0.76 33.82 5.40
N GLU A 249 0.53 34.06 4.12
CA GLU A 249 -0.54 34.87 3.58
C GLU A 249 -1.66 33.96 3.06
N PRO A 250 -2.85 34.01 3.66
CA PRO A 250 -3.96 33.17 3.22
C PRO A 250 -4.46 33.61 1.84
N VAL A 251 -4.63 32.65 0.94
CA VAL A 251 -5.24 32.82 -0.38
C VAL A 251 -6.39 31.84 -0.55
N VAL A 252 -7.29 32.12 -1.50
CA VAL A 252 -8.40 31.22 -1.87
C VAL A 252 -8.46 31.13 -3.38
N THR A 253 -8.47 29.91 -3.91
CA THR A 253 -8.47 29.68 -5.36
C THR A 253 -9.67 28.84 -5.81
N PRO A 254 -10.14 29.01 -7.07
CA PRO A 254 -11.25 28.22 -7.60
C PRO A 254 -11.03 26.70 -7.53
N LEU A 255 -12.13 25.93 -7.54
CA LEU A 255 -12.11 24.46 -7.57
C LEU A 255 -11.95 23.88 -8.99
N ILE A 256 -12.28 24.68 -10.00
CA ILE A 256 -12.15 24.36 -11.42
C ILE A 256 -11.18 25.33 -12.07
N GLY A 257 -10.48 24.87 -13.10
CA GLY A 257 -9.60 25.72 -13.90
C GLY A 257 -9.63 25.27 -15.36
N SER A 258 -9.29 26.20 -16.26
CA SER A 258 -9.14 25.88 -17.68
C SER A 258 -8.03 24.84 -17.87
N THR A 259 -8.22 23.91 -18.81
CA THR A 259 -7.19 22.93 -19.17
C THR A 259 -5.91 23.58 -19.68
N LYS A 260 -5.96 24.81 -20.18
CA LYS A 260 -4.77 25.62 -20.53
C LYS A 260 -3.81 25.81 -19.34
N LEU A 261 -4.33 26.04 -18.13
CA LEU A 261 -3.53 26.19 -16.91
C LEU A 261 -2.81 24.87 -16.55
N PHE A 262 -3.55 23.76 -16.65
CA PHE A 262 -3.02 22.44 -16.33
C PHE A 262 -2.07 21.91 -17.40
N ALA A 263 -2.24 22.33 -18.67
CA ALA A 263 -1.28 22.08 -19.75
C ALA A 263 0.04 22.81 -19.46
N LYS A 264 -0.03 24.12 -19.19
CA LYS A 264 1.14 24.97 -18.92
C LYS A 264 1.94 24.49 -17.70
N SER A 265 1.25 24.03 -16.66
CA SER A 265 1.90 23.49 -15.46
C SER A 265 2.35 22.03 -15.59
N GLY A 266 2.10 21.36 -16.73
CA GLY A 266 2.49 19.97 -16.98
C GLY A 266 1.61 18.90 -16.31
N HIS A 267 0.54 19.28 -15.60
CA HIS A 267 -0.35 18.34 -14.92
C HIS A 267 -1.17 17.50 -15.90
N LEU A 268 -1.56 18.05 -17.06
CA LEU A 268 -2.25 17.25 -18.10
C LEU A 268 -1.33 16.22 -18.76
N ALA A 269 -0.02 16.43 -18.81
CA ALA A 269 0.89 15.42 -19.36
C ALA A 269 1.17 14.33 -18.31
N ASN A 270 1.42 14.73 -17.06
CA ASN A 270 1.99 13.84 -16.04
C ASN A 270 0.97 13.30 -15.02
N TYR A 271 -0.25 13.85 -14.97
CA TYR A 271 -1.22 13.56 -13.90
C TYR A 271 -2.65 13.31 -14.42
N ARG A 272 -2.84 13.23 -15.75
CA ARG A 272 -4.15 13.13 -16.41
C ARG A 272 -4.98 11.93 -15.97
N GLU A 273 -4.34 10.80 -15.72
CA GLU A 273 -5.00 9.57 -15.27
C GLU A 273 -5.60 9.68 -13.86
N LYS A 274 -5.05 10.59 -13.05
CA LYS A 274 -5.50 10.86 -11.68
C LYS A 274 -6.40 12.10 -11.60
N MET A 275 -6.72 12.74 -12.72
CA MET A 275 -7.69 13.83 -12.80
C MET A 275 -9.08 13.29 -13.12
N TYR A 276 -10.11 13.96 -12.59
CA TYR A 276 -11.47 13.69 -13.04
C TYR A 276 -11.65 14.02 -14.53
N PRO A 277 -12.66 13.42 -15.20
CA PRO A 277 -12.98 13.76 -16.58
C PRO A 277 -13.11 15.26 -16.79
N LEU A 278 -12.63 15.72 -17.95
CA LEU A 278 -12.67 17.11 -18.34
C LEU A 278 -14.12 17.51 -18.65
N MET A 279 -14.44 18.78 -18.40
CA MET A 279 -15.77 19.34 -18.60
C MET A 279 -15.71 20.33 -19.76
N GLU A 280 -16.43 20.03 -20.83
CA GLU A 280 -16.57 20.93 -21.97
C GLU A 280 -17.66 21.97 -21.73
N VAL A 281 -17.38 23.20 -22.13
CA VAL A 281 -18.28 24.35 -22.08
C VAL A 281 -18.37 24.92 -23.50
N ASP A 282 -19.57 25.34 -23.91
CA ASP A 282 -19.84 25.89 -25.25
C ASP A 282 -19.40 24.97 -26.41
N GLY A 283 -19.63 23.66 -26.24
CA GLY A 283 -19.29 22.64 -27.25
C GLY A 283 -17.82 22.22 -27.26
N GLY A 284 -17.03 22.65 -26.28
CA GLY A 284 -15.64 22.22 -26.11
C GLY A 284 -14.66 22.86 -27.11
N PRO A 285 -13.36 22.56 -26.99
CA PRO A 285 -12.32 23.23 -27.75
C PRO A 285 -12.46 23.06 -29.27
N GLU A 286 -13.03 21.94 -29.72
CA GLU A 286 -13.26 21.65 -31.15
C GLU A 286 -14.31 22.58 -31.79
N ASN A 287 -15.24 23.11 -31.00
CA ASN A 287 -16.28 24.04 -31.45
C ASN A 287 -16.00 25.50 -31.07
N GLY A 288 -14.77 25.83 -30.68
CA GLY A 288 -14.38 27.16 -30.22
C GLY A 288 -14.79 27.50 -28.79
N GLY A 289 -15.33 26.52 -28.05
CA GLY A 289 -15.63 26.61 -26.62
C GLY A 289 -14.42 26.36 -25.74
N GLU A 290 -14.66 26.14 -24.44
CA GLU A 290 -13.61 25.94 -23.45
C GLU A 290 -13.70 24.56 -22.79
N GLU A 291 -12.59 24.14 -22.19
CA GLU A 291 -12.51 22.90 -21.44
C GLU A 291 -11.91 23.17 -20.06
N TYR A 292 -12.53 22.57 -19.04
CA TYR A 292 -12.22 22.76 -17.63
C TYR A 292 -11.90 21.43 -16.96
N ALA A 293 -11.14 21.49 -15.87
CA ALA A 293 -10.91 20.36 -14.99
C ALA A 293 -11.13 20.76 -13.53
N LEU A 294 -11.60 19.81 -12.72
CA LEU A 294 -11.49 19.91 -11.27
C LEU A 294 -10.01 19.88 -10.89
N LYS A 295 -9.56 20.79 -10.03
CA LYS A 295 -8.16 20.89 -9.66
C LYS A 295 -7.70 19.64 -8.88
N PRO A 296 -6.62 18.96 -9.32
CA PRO A 296 -6.01 17.85 -8.56
C PRO A 296 -5.02 18.33 -7.49
N MET A 297 -4.56 19.58 -7.61
CA MET A 297 -3.57 20.26 -6.76
C MET A 297 -3.80 21.78 -6.83
N ASN A 298 -3.39 22.53 -5.80
CA ASN A 298 -3.57 23.99 -5.77
C ASN A 298 -2.42 24.76 -6.46
N CYS A 299 -1.25 24.12 -6.65
CA CYS A 299 -0.02 24.75 -7.11
C CYS A 299 -0.19 25.68 -8.32
N PRO A 300 -0.86 25.26 -9.42
CA PRO A 300 -0.99 26.12 -10.61
C PRO A 300 -1.71 27.44 -10.32
N PHE A 301 -2.68 27.44 -9.41
CA PHE A 301 -3.43 28.65 -9.06
C PHE A 301 -2.60 29.60 -8.20
N HIS A 302 -1.77 29.07 -7.29
CA HIS A 302 -0.87 29.88 -6.47
C HIS A 302 0.22 30.53 -7.33
N MET A 303 0.64 29.86 -8.42
CA MET A 303 1.55 30.45 -9.41
C MET A 303 0.92 31.64 -10.14
N GLU A 304 -0.36 31.57 -10.52
CA GLU A 304 -1.07 32.70 -11.14
C GLU A 304 -1.23 33.88 -10.16
N ILE A 305 -1.48 33.62 -8.87
CA ILE A 305 -1.47 34.67 -7.83
C ILE A 305 -0.10 35.32 -7.73
N TYR A 306 0.97 34.53 -7.67
CA TYR A 306 2.33 35.07 -7.62
C TYR A 306 2.66 35.93 -8.84
N ALA A 307 2.28 35.46 -10.03
CA ALA A 307 2.53 36.14 -11.30
C ALA A 307 1.67 37.40 -11.51
N SER A 308 0.61 37.62 -10.72
CA SER A 308 -0.30 38.76 -10.86
C SER A 308 0.35 40.12 -10.62
N GLN A 309 1.51 40.17 -9.97
CA GLN A 309 2.22 41.39 -9.60
C GLN A 309 3.72 41.23 -9.82
N MET A 310 4.39 42.31 -10.21
CA MET A 310 5.86 42.36 -10.21
C MET A 310 6.37 42.33 -8.76
N ARG A 311 7.43 41.55 -8.52
CA ARG A 311 8.06 41.38 -7.20
C ARG A 311 9.52 41.83 -7.23
N SER A 312 9.94 42.51 -6.18
CA SER A 312 11.34 42.77 -5.88
C SER A 312 11.96 41.55 -5.18
N TYR A 313 13.28 41.37 -5.30
CA TYR A 313 14.02 40.39 -4.49
C TYR A 313 13.84 40.62 -2.98
N ARG A 314 13.51 41.86 -2.58
CA ARG A 314 13.25 42.28 -1.20
C ARG A 314 11.89 41.82 -0.66
N ASP A 315 10.95 41.52 -1.55
CA ASP A 315 9.62 41.03 -1.16
C ASP A 315 9.67 39.54 -0.79
N LEU A 316 10.75 38.83 -1.17
CA LEU A 316 10.95 37.42 -0.85
C LEU A 316 11.57 37.23 0.55
N PRO A 317 11.09 36.27 1.35
CA PRO A 317 10.20 35.16 0.96
C PRO A 317 8.70 35.50 1.01
N ILE A 318 7.93 35.00 0.03
CA ILE A 318 6.46 35.06 0.00
C ILE A 318 5.90 33.67 0.28
N ARG A 319 4.87 33.56 1.11
CA ARG A 319 4.33 32.26 1.56
C ARG A 319 2.81 32.24 1.41
N TYR A 320 2.28 31.70 0.32
CA TYR A 320 0.84 31.56 0.16
C TYR A 320 0.35 30.28 0.84
N ALA A 321 -0.71 30.37 1.64
CA ALA A 321 -1.36 29.22 2.27
C ALA A 321 -2.84 29.16 1.89
N GLU A 322 -3.35 27.96 1.64
CA GLU A 322 -4.75 27.73 1.34
C GLU A 322 -5.19 26.39 1.94
N PHE A 323 -6.32 26.39 2.64
CA PHE A 323 -7.05 25.14 2.91
C PHE A 323 -7.79 24.71 1.63
N GLY A 324 -7.00 24.29 0.64
CA GLY A 324 -7.42 24.12 -0.75
C GLY A 324 -8.07 22.77 -0.98
N THR A 325 -9.32 22.79 -1.46
CA THR A 325 -10.07 21.56 -1.77
C THR A 325 -9.73 21.08 -3.17
N VAL A 326 -9.28 19.83 -3.28
CA VAL A 326 -8.84 19.21 -4.52
C VAL A 326 -9.58 17.90 -4.75
N HIS A 327 -9.56 17.44 -6.01
CA HIS A 327 -10.19 16.18 -6.40
C HIS A 327 -9.21 15.28 -7.16
N ARG A 328 -9.08 14.03 -6.72
CA ARG A 328 -8.25 13.01 -7.37
C ARG A 328 -9.08 11.80 -7.74
N TYR A 329 -8.87 11.31 -8.95
CA TYR A 329 -9.52 10.13 -9.49
C TYR A 329 -8.85 8.86 -8.95
N GLU A 330 -9.11 8.57 -7.67
CA GLU A 330 -8.68 7.34 -7.01
C GLU A 330 -9.58 6.16 -7.46
N GLN A 331 -8.98 4.99 -7.69
CA GLN A 331 -9.76 3.82 -8.09
C GLN A 331 -10.69 3.41 -6.95
N SER A 332 -11.87 2.87 -7.28
CA SER A 332 -12.90 2.59 -6.27
C SER A 332 -12.43 1.63 -5.17
N GLY A 333 -11.52 0.70 -5.48
CA GLY A 333 -10.93 -0.23 -4.51
C GLY A 333 -9.87 0.39 -3.60
N GLU A 334 -9.36 1.57 -3.93
CA GLU A 334 -8.34 2.27 -3.15
C GLU A 334 -8.94 3.20 -2.09
N VAL A 335 -10.19 3.63 -2.28
CA VAL A 335 -10.86 4.57 -1.39
C VAL A 335 -11.13 3.92 -0.03
N THR A 336 -10.64 4.55 1.04
CA THR A 336 -10.74 4.02 2.41
C THR A 336 -11.16 5.11 3.41
N GLY A 337 -12.47 5.20 3.66
CA GLY A 337 -13.05 6.18 4.59
C GLY A 337 -12.57 7.61 4.27
N ILE A 338 -12.07 8.33 5.28
CA ILE A 338 -11.47 9.67 5.11
C ILE A 338 -9.94 9.65 4.97
N LEU A 339 -9.28 8.49 5.05
CA LEU A 339 -7.81 8.38 4.88
C LEU A 339 -7.40 8.48 3.41
N ARG A 340 -8.17 7.85 2.52
CA ARG A 340 -7.99 7.94 1.07
C ARG A 340 -9.35 8.26 0.43
N ALA A 341 -9.55 9.53 0.09
CA ALA A 341 -10.79 10.08 -0.44
C ALA A 341 -10.55 10.68 -1.84
N ARG A 342 -11.61 10.81 -2.63
CA ARG A 342 -11.57 11.44 -3.95
C ARG A 342 -11.66 12.95 -3.89
N GLY A 343 -12.38 13.48 -2.88
CA GLY A 343 -12.46 14.91 -2.59
C GLY A 343 -11.94 15.17 -1.17
N PHE A 344 -10.94 16.03 -1.05
CA PHE A 344 -10.33 16.35 0.24
C PHE A 344 -9.73 17.75 0.22
N THR A 345 -9.45 18.27 1.41
CA THR A 345 -8.90 19.61 1.60
C THR A 345 -7.54 19.48 2.24
N GLN A 346 -6.54 20.05 1.58
CA GLN A 346 -5.18 20.09 2.06
C GLN A 346 -4.92 21.43 2.75
N ASP A 347 -4.17 21.42 3.83
CA ASP A 347 -3.48 22.57 4.40
C ASP A 347 -2.28 22.98 3.53
N ASP A 348 -2.56 23.29 2.28
CA ASP A 348 -1.55 23.46 1.24
C ASP A 348 -0.89 24.83 1.32
N ALA A 349 0.40 24.90 0.97
CA ALA A 349 1.12 26.16 0.92
C ALA A 349 2.24 26.13 -0.13
N HIS A 350 2.43 27.27 -0.80
CA HIS A 350 3.48 27.46 -1.79
C HIS A 350 4.33 28.66 -1.41
N LEU A 351 5.62 28.40 -1.19
CA LEU A 351 6.59 29.41 -0.80
C LEU A 351 7.45 29.76 -2.00
N PHE A 352 7.61 31.06 -2.23
CA PHE A 352 8.44 31.64 -3.27
C PHE A 352 9.65 32.27 -2.60
N VAL A 353 10.82 31.72 -2.91
CA VAL A 353 12.06 32.03 -2.20
C VAL A 353 13.20 32.22 -3.19
N ARG A 354 14.21 32.99 -2.79
CA ARG A 354 15.47 33.01 -3.54
C ARG A 354 16.30 31.76 -3.26
N PRO A 355 17.21 31.37 -4.15
CA PRO A 355 18.08 30.21 -3.93
C PRO A 355 18.85 30.27 -2.60
N ASP A 356 19.29 31.45 -2.16
CA ASP A 356 20.00 31.64 -0.88
C ASP A 356 19.11 31.43 0.36
N GLN A 357 17.79 31.53 0.21
CA GLN A 357 16.81 31.38 1.29
C GLN A 357 16.28 29.95 1.43
N LEU A 358 16.54 29.07 0.45
CA LEU A 358 15.91 27.75 0.33
C LEU A 358 16.06 26.91 1.61
N LEU A 359 17.27 26.79 2.14
CA LEU A 359 17.54 25.96 3.31
C LEU A 359 16.83 26.47 4.56
N GLU A 360 16.88 27.78 4.82
CA GLU A 360 16.26 28.38 6.02
C GLU A 360 14.74 28.27 5.99
N GLU A 361 14.13 28.55 4.83
CA GLU A 361 12.69 28.42 4.64
C GLU A 361 12.24 26.95 4.76
N PHE A 362 13.01 26.02 4.20
CA PHE A 362 12.70 24.59 4.35
C PHE A 362 12.76 24.13 5.81
N VAL A 363 13.78 24.56 6.57
CA VAL A 363 13.87 24.29 8.01
C VAL A 363 12.66 24.87 8.77
N SER A 364 12.21 26.08 8.42
CA SER A 364 11.04 26.72 9.02
C SER A 364 9.74 25.94 8.76
N VAL A 365 9.59 25.36 7.55
CA VAL A 365 8.45 24.49 7.21
C VAL A 365 8.48 23.21 8.05
N VAL A 366 9.63 22.55 8.17
CA VAL A 366 9.75 21.32 8.96
C VAL A 366 9.50 21.60 10.45
N ASP A 367 9.92 22.75 10.97
CA ASP A 367 9.59 23.18 12.34
C ASP A 367 8.08 23.37 12.53
N LEU A 368 7.38 23.99 11.56
CA LEU A 368 5.91 24.10 11.61
C LEU A 368 5.25 22.71 11.63
N MET A 369 5.69 21.79 10.76
CA MET A 369 5.18 20.42 10.75
C MET A 369 5.38 19.72 12.10
N GLN A 370 6.57 19.81 12.69
CA GLN A 370 6.87 19.23 14.01
C GLN A 370 6.03 19.85 15.13
N ALA A 371 5.80 21.17 15.09
CA ALA A 371 4.94 21.85 16.05
C ALA A 371 3.49 21.34 15.99
N VAL A 372 2.96 21.13 14.77
CA VAL A 372 1.62 20.56 14.55
C VAL A 372 1.56 19.12 15.04
N LEU A 373 2.50 18.26 14.64
CA LEU A 373 2.55 16.86 15.06
C LEU A 373 2.63 16.74 16.59
N LYS A 374 3.49 17.53 17.23
CA LYS A 374 3.60 17.60 18.70
C LYS A 374 2.30 18.02 19.37
N LYS A 375 1.57 18.99 18.80
CA LYS A 375 0.27 19.44 19.32
C LYS A 375 -0.82 18.37 19.19
N LEU A 376 -0.76 17.55 18.15
CA LEU A 376 -1.65 16.40 17.96
C LEU A 376 -1.24 15.16 18.79
N GLY A 377 -0.12 15.22 19.51
CA GLY A 377 0.42 14.09 20.27
C GLY A 377 1.10 13.03 19.39
N LEU A 378 1.30 13.32 18.10
CA LEU A 378 1.90 12.43 17.11
C LEU A 378 3.43 12.54 17.14
N THR A 379 4.03 11.91 18.16
CA THR A 379 5.47 11.99 18.42
C THR A 379 6.29 10.90 17.73
N ASN A 380 5.64 9.84 17.24
CA ASN A 380 6.29 8.72 16.56
C ASN A 380 6.08 8.82 15.05
N PHE A 381 7.02 9.46 14.36
CA PHE A 381 7.06 9.57 12.91
C PHE A 381 8.48 9.32 12.41
N ARG A 382 8.59 8.86 11.16
CA ARG A 382 9.87 8.74 10.46
C ARG A 382 9.92 9.71 9.29
N ALA A 383 11.12 10.20 8.98
CA ALA A 383 11.31 11.04 7.81
C ALA A 383 11.78 10.19 6.62
N ARG A 384 11.27 10.50 5.43
CA ARG A 384 11.69 9.87 4.17
C ARG A 384 12.01 10.94 3.14
N VAL A 385 13.19 10.85 2.54
CA VAL A 385 13.61 11.74 1.44
C VAL A 385 13.36 11.01 0.12
N GLY A 386 12.35 11.46 -0.62
CA GLY A 386 12.03 10.94 -1.95
C GLY A 386 12.93 11.58 -3.00
N THR A 387 13.68 10.76 -3.75
CA THR A 387 14.61 11.18 -4.81
C THR A 387 14.16 10.68 -6.18
N LYS A 388 14.81 11.13 -7.26
CA LYS A 388 14.52 10.62 -8.61
C LYS A 388 14.76 9.11 -8.67
N ASP A 389 13.91 8.40 -9.39
CA ASP A 389 14.26 7.12 -9.99
C ASP A 389 15.20 7.38 -11.18
N PRO A 390 16.45 6.87 -11.16
CA PRO A 390 17.40 7.05 -12.26
C PRO A 390 16.92 6.48 -13.60
N THR A 391 15.94 5.59 -13.58
CA THR A 391 15.44 4.86 -14.76
C THR A 391 14.16 5.44 -15.35
N SER A 392 13.62 6.53 -14.78
CA SER A 392 12.32 7.08 -15.16
C SER A 392 12.43 8.47 -15.81
N ASP A 393 11.78 8.63 -16.95
CA ASP A 393 11.73 9.90 -17.70
C ASP A 393 10.64 10.86 -17.20
N LYS A 394 9.96 10.53 -16.09
CA LYS A 394 8.82 11.32 -15.57
C LYS A 394 9.21 12.64 -14.89
N TYR A 395 10.50 12.87 -14.67
CA TYR A 395 10.99 14.02 -13.89
C TYR A 395 11.33 15.21 -14.77
N VAL A 396 10.85 16.39 -14.39
CA VAL A 396 11.07 17.64 -15.14
C VAL A 396 12.11 18.53 -14.47
N GLY A 397 12.74 19.41 -15.25
CA GLY A 397 13.71 20.40 -14.77
C GLY A 397 15.18 19.94 -14.83
N HIS A 398 16.09 20.90 -14.66
CA HIS A 398 17.54 20.68 -14.75
C HIS A 398 18.09 19.91 -13.55
N ASP A 399 19.07 19.03 -13.77
CA ASP A 399 19.67 18.20 -12.71
C ASP A 399 20.36 19.02 -11.62
N GLU A 400 20.90 20.19 -11.94
CA GLU A 400 21.48 21.11 -10.95
C GLU A 400 20.45 21.55 -9.89
N ASN A 401 19.21 21.83 -10.30
CA ASN A 401 18.13 22.20 -9.38
C ASN A 401 17.72 21.03 -8.48
N TRP A 402 17.74 19.82 -9.04
CA TRP A 402 17.45 18.60 -8.29
C TRP A 402 18.52 18.32 -7.23
N GLN A 403 19.80 18.45 -7.61
CA GLN A 403 20.90 18.29 -6.67
C GLN A 403 20.84 19.35 -5.56
N ALA A 404 20.57 20.61 -5.91
CA ALA A 404 20.42 21.69 -4.93
C ALA A 404 19.26 21.44 -3.96
N ALA A 405 18.09 21.04 -4.48
CA ALA A 405 16.91 20.74 -3.67
C ALA A 405 17.12 19.52 -2.76
N GLN A 406 17.70 18.44 -3.26
CA GLN A 406 18.01 17.26 -2.45
C GLN A 406 19.02 17.60 -1.35
N THR A 407 20.08 18.33 -1.69
CA THR A 407 21.09 18.78 -0.71
C THR A 407 20.46 19.64 0.37
N ALA A 408 19.54 20.56 0.02
CA ALA A 408 18.84 21.39 0.99
C ALA A 408 17.97 20.56 1.95
N ILE A 409 17.27 19.54 1.45
CA ILE A 409 16.47 18.63 2.28
C ILE A 409 17.36 17.86 3.26
N GLU A 410 18.44 17.26 2.77
CA GLU A 410 19.37 16.47 3.60
C GLU A 410 20.04 17.34 4.69
N GLN A 411 20.46 18.55 4.33
CA GLN A 411 21.03 19.51 5.28
C GLN A 411 19.99 19.97 6.32
N ALA A 412 18.74 20.17 5.92
CA ALA A 412 17.67 20.51 6.86
C ALA A 412 17.40 19.38 7.86
N CYS A 413 17.36 18.12 7.39
CA CYS A 413 17.24 16.96 8.27
C CYS A 413 18.40 16.86 9.26
N GLN A 414 19.64 17.09 8.80
CA GLN A 414 20.83 17.12 9.67
C GLN A 414 20.75 18.23 10.72
N LYS A 415 20.39 19.47 10.32
CA LYS A 415 20.25 20.61 11.24
C LYS A 415 19.20 20.37 12.32
N LEU A 416 18.10 19.70 11.97
CA LEU A 416 17.00 19.40 12.87
C LEU A 416 17.21 18.12 13.68
N GLY A 417 18.30 17.39 13.44
CA GLY A 417 18.55 16.10 14.09
C GLY A 417 17.49 15.05 13.76
N LEU A 418 16.88 15.14 12.58
CA LEU A 418 15.78 14.29 12.13
C LEU A 418 16.33 13.07 11.37
N PRO A 419 16.24 11.84 11.92
CA PRO A 419 16.65 10.64 11.19
C PRO A 419 15.77 10.43 9.97
N TYR A 420 16.38 10.15 8.82
CA TYR A 420 15.66 9.95 7.56
C TYR A 420 16.17 8.74 6.76
N GLU A 421 15.29 8.21 5.94
CA GLU A 421 15.59 7.17 4.95
C GLU A 421 15.47 7.75 3.54
N VAL A 422 16.40 7.41 2.64
CA VAL A 422 16.33 7.81 1.22
C VAL A 422 15.51 6.77 0.46
N SER A 423 14.56 7.25 -0.36
CA SER A 423 13.67 6.40 -1.16
C SER A 423 13.69 6.84 -2.62
N PRO A 424 14.45 6.15 -3.49
CA PRO A 424 14.45 6.42 -4.92
C PRO A 424 13.07 6.17 -5.55
N GLY A 425 12.64 7.06 -6.44
CA GLY A 425 11.38 6.94 -7.18
C GLY A 425 10.17 7.61 -6.52
N ASP A 426 10.26 7.91 -5.22
CA ASP A 426 9.20 8.53 -4.43
C ASP A 426 9.11 10.06 -4.58
N ALA A 427 10.03 10.70 -5.30
CA ALA A 427 9.95 12.15 -5.59
C ALA A 427 8.69 12.53 -6.39
N ALA A 428 8.27 13.79 -6.27
CA ALA A 428 7.28 14.37 -7.16
C ALA A 428 7.89 14.58 -8.57
N PHE A 429 7.06 14.73 -9.60
CA PHE A 429 7.59 14.94 -10.96
C PHE A 429 8.43 16.22 -11.09
N TYR A 430 8.18 17.22 -10.23
CA TYR A 430 8.82 18.54 -10.25
C TYR A 430 9.93 18.74 -9.21
N GLY A 431 10.25 17.75 -8.36
CA GLY A 431 11.33 17.89 -7.38
C GLY A 431 11.36 16.82 -6.29
N PRO A 432 12.46 16.77 -5.51
CA PRO A 432 12.56 15.88 -4.36
C PRO A 432 11.64 16.34 -3.23
N LYS A 433 11.33 15.45 -2.29
CA LYS A 433 10.40 15.75 -1.18
C LYS A 433 10.83 15.12 0.12
N LEU A 434 10.43 15.73 1.23
CA LEU A 434 10.53 15.16 2.56
C LEU A 434 9.14 14.75 3.03
N ASP A 435 8.93 13.46 3.24
CA ASP A 435 7.70 12.93 3.83
C ASP A 435 7.90 12.67 5.32
N LEU A 436 6.99 13.14 6.17
CA LEU A 436 6.88 12.69 7.56
C LEU A 436 5.80 11.61 7.63
N ILE A 437 6.23 10.36 7.86
CA ILE A 437 5.37 9.18 7.86
C ILE A 437 5.02 8.83 9.30
N ILE A 438 3.73 8.88 9.62
CA ILE A 438 3.17 8.52 10.92
C ILE A 438 2.84 7.03 10.92
N LYS A 439 3.11 6.33 12.03
CA LYS A 439 2.78 4.92 12.22
C LYS A 439 1.33 4.69 12.63
#